data_AF-A0A7R9F906-F1
#
_entry.id   AF-A0A7R9F906-F1
#
_cell.length_a   1.000
_cell.length_b   1.000
_cell.length_c   1.000
_cell.angle_alpha   90.00
_cell.angle_beta   90.00
_cell.angle_gamma   90.00
#
_symmetry.space_group_name_H-M   'P 1'
#
loop_
_entity.id
_entity.type
_entity.pdbx_description
1 polymer ?
#
loop_
_entity_poly.entity_id
_entity_poly.type
_entity_poly.pdbx_seq_one_letter_code
_entity_poly.pdbx_strand_id
1 'polypeptide(L)'
;MWYNNVNLNIDGVLYLRIVNPYHASYGVEDPEFAITQLAQTTMRSELGKISLDKVFRERENLNVNIGESIYRASEAWGITCLRYEI
;
A
#
# COMPACT_ATOMS: atom_id res chain seq x y z
N MET A 1 -2.59 -32.67 -2.33
CA MET A 1 -2.52 -31.42 -1.54
C MET A 1 -1.09 -30.90 -1.60
N TRP A 2 -0.71 -30.25 -2.70
CA TRP A 2 0.56 -29.54 -2.81
C TRP A 2 0.23 -28.18 -3.39
N TYR A 3 -0.35 -27.30 -2.57
CA TYR A 3 -0.47 -25.90 -2.97
C TYR A 3 0.89 -25.27 -2.74
N ASN A 4 1.47 -24.76 -3.82
CA ASN A 4 2.75 -24.05 -3.88
C ASN A 4 2.96 -23.14 -2.67
N ASN A 5 3.80 -23.55 -1.73
CA ASN A 5 4.34 -22.66 -0.71
C ASN A 5 5.54 -21.90 -1.30
N VAL A 6 5.32 -21.21 -2.42
CA VAL A 6 6.28 -20.21 -2.90
C VAL A 6 6.12 -19.01 -1.98
N ASN A 7 7.02 -18.89 -1.01
CA ASN A 7 7.15 -17.67 -0.22
C ASN A 7 7.63 -16.56 -1.16
N LEU A 8 6.69 -15.85 -1.79
CA LEU A 8 6.99 -14.71 -2.63
C LEU A 8 7.12 -13.50 -1.70
N ASN A 9 8.36 -13.09 -1.41
CA ASN A 9 8.61 -11.82 -0.74
C ASN A 9 8.38 -10.70 -1.75
N ILE A 10 7.34 -9.91 -1.52
CA ILE A 10 7.09 -8.68 -2.26
C ILE A 10 7.23 -7.55 -1.25
N ASP A 11 8.24 -6.72 -1.49
CA ASP A 11 8.50 -5.52 -0.72
C ASP A 11 7.94 -4.32 -1.48
N GLY A 12 7.64 -3.25 -0.76
CA GLY A 12 7.23 -2.00 -1.38
C GLY A 12 7.78 -0.80 -0.64
N VAL A 13 7.94 0.30 -1.37
CA VAL A 13 8.49 1.56 -0.85
C VAL A 13 7.43 2.65 -0.94
N LEU A 14 7.27 3.39 0.16
CA LEU A 14 6.34 4.51 0.28
C LEU A 14 7.11 5.82 0.42
N TYR A 15 6.81 6.76 -0.46
CA TYR A 15 7.29 8.14 -0.36
C TYR A 15 6.16 9.02 0.16
N LEU A 16 6.28 9.45 1.40
CA LEU A 16 5.25 10.21 2.10
C LEU A 16 5.71 11.65 2.32
N ARG A 17 4.75 12.57 2.34
CA ARG A 17 4.96 13.96 2.75
C ARG A 17 3.79 14.44 3.59
N ILE A 18 4.08 15.07 4.73
CA ILE A 18 3.07 15.76 5.53
C ILE A 18 2.63 17.03 4.79
N VAL A 19 1.32 17.16 4.57
CA VAL A 19 0.71 18.32 3.89
C VAL A 19 -0.09 19.16 4.88
N ASN A 20 -0.71 18.52 5.86
CA ASN A 20 -1.47 19.17 6.92
C ASN A 20 -1.01 18.66 8.29
N PRO A 21 -0.13 19.40 9.00
CA PRO A 21 0.38 19.01 10.31
C PRO A 21 -0.73 18.84 11.36
N TYR A 22 -1.80 19.63 11.28
CA TYR A 22 -2.91 19.54 12.23
C TYR A 22 -3.65 18.20 12.09
N HIS A 23 -3.97 17.78 10.87
CA HIS A 23 -4.56 16.47 10.62
C HIS A 23 -3.57 15.33 10.91
N ALA A 24 -2.28 15.52 10.65
CA ALA A 24 -1.27 14.51 10.97
C ALA A 24 -1.12 14.30 12.49
N SER A 25 -1.33 15.33 13.31
CA SER A 25 -1.25 15.22 14.78
C SER A 25 -2.53 14.73 15.46
N TYR A 26 -3.71 15.00 14.88
CA TYR A 26 -5.00 14.71 15.52
C TYR A 26 -5.92 13.76 14.75
N GLY A 27 -5.63 13.51 13.47
CA GLY A 27 -6.44 12.64 12.61
C GLY A 27 -6.16 11.14 12.83
N VAL A 28 -4.99 10.79 13.34
CA VAL A 28 -4.59 9.42 13.71
C VAL A 28 -3.40 9.47 14.67
N GLU A 29 -3.26 8.47 15.54
CA GLU A 29 -2.18 8.41 16.56
C GLU A 29 -0.78 8.33 15.93
N ASP A 30 -0.62 7.55 14.86
CA ASP A 30 0.61 7.46 14.07
C ASP A 30 0.26 7.35 12.57
N PRO A 31 0.38 8.45 11.80
CA PRO A 31 0.02 8.45 10.39
C PRO A 31 0.99 7.64 9.52
N GLU A 32 2.27 7.55 9.88
CA GLU A 32 3.26 6.77 9.13
C GLU A 32 3.03 5.26 9.33
N PHE A 33 2.71 4.85 10.55
CA PHE A 33 2.36 3.47 10.84
C PHE A 33 1.02 3.06 10.22
N ALA A 34 0.00 3.93 10.31
CA ALA A 34 -1.33 3.66 9.76
C ALA A 34 -1.30 3.46 8.23
N ILE A 35 -0.56 4.33 7.51
CA ILE A 35 -0.44 4.22 6.05
C ILE A 35 0.39 3.00 5.64
N THR A 36 1.42 2.64 6.41
CA THR A 36 2.21 1.43 6.16
C THR A 36 1.35 0.17 6.32
N GLN A 37 0.54 0.08 7.38
CA GLN A 37 -0.39 -1.03 7.56
C GLN A 37 -1.45 -1.11 6.45
N LEU A 38 -1.99 0.04 6.03
CA LEU A 38 -2.95 0.09 4.94
C LEU A 38 -2.33 -0.41 3.63
N ALA A 39 -1.12 0.02 3.33
CA ALA A 39 -0.38 -0.42 2.14
C ALA A 39 -0.17 -1.94 2.17
N GLN A 40 0.30 -2.50 3.29
CA GLN A 40 0.49 -3.94 3.44
C GLN A 40 -0.80 -4.74 3.30
N THR A 41 -1.89 -4.25 3.90
CA THR A 41 -3.20 -4.92 3.85
C THR A 41 -3.77 -4.88 2.44
N THR A 42 -3.65 -3.73 1.76
CA THR A 42 -4.11 -3.55 0.38
C THR A 42 -3.30 -4.45 -0.56
N MET A 43 -1.97 -4.44 -0.44
CA MET A 43 -1.08 -5.30 -1.21
C MET A 43 -1.43 -6.79 -1.04
N ARG A 44 -1.62 -7.25 0.20
CA ARG A 44 -2.03 -8.64 0.47
C ARG A 44 -3.38 -8.98 -0.16
N SER A 45 -4.35 -8.05 -0.10
CA SER A 45 -5.67 -8.26 -0.70
C SER A 45 -5.59 -8.35 -2.22
N GLU A 46 -4.86 -7.45 -2.86
CA GLU A 46 -4.70 -7.44 -4.32
C GLU A 46 -3.94 -8.69 -4.79
N LEU A 47 -2.85 -9.07 -4.13
CA LEU A 47 -2.13 -10.31 -4.43
C LEU A 47 -2.98 -11.58 -4.25
N GLY A 48 -3.92 -11.58 -3.30
CA GLY A 48 -4.86 -12.67 -3.12
C GLY A 48 -5.87 -12.83 -4.26
N LYS A 49 -6.10 -11.80 -5.07
CA LYS A 49 -7.05 -11.81 -6.20
C LYS A 49 -6.44 -12.32 -7.50
N ILE A 50 -5.11 -12.40 -7.60
CA ILE A 50 -4.36 -12.74 -8.83
C ILE A 50 -3.54 -14.01 -8.63
N SER A 51 -3.41 -14.81 -9.71
CA SER A 51 -2.52 -15.97 -9.70
C SER A 51 -1.05 -15.56 -9.75
N LEU A 52 -0.15 -16.39 -9.19
CA LEU A 52 1.29 -16.12 -9.11
C LEU A 52 1.92 -15.73 -10.46
N ASP A 53 1.53 -16.41 -11.53
CA ASP A 53 2.01 -16.15 -12.90
C ASP A 53 1.51 -14.81 -13.49
N LYS A 54 0.47 -14.21 -12.91
CA LYS A 54 -0.06 -12.91 -13.33
C LYS A 54 0.55 -11.75 -12.57
N VAL A 55 1.06 -11.97 -11.36
CA VAL A 55 1.65 -10.91 -10.53
C VAL A 55 2.72 -10.12 -11.29
N PHE A 56 3.62 -10.80 -12.01
CA PHE A 56 4.67 -10.14 -12.79
C PHE A 56 4.15 -9.27 -13.94
N ARG A 57 3.05 -9.70 -14.59
CA ARG A 57 2.43 -8.93 -15.70
C ARG A 57 1.57 -7.79 -15.19
N GLU A 58 0.99 -7.94 -14.00
CA GLU A 58 0.06 -6.96 -13.42
C GLU A 58 0.73 -6.06 -12.37
N ARG A 59 2.05 -6.10 -12.20
CA ARG A 59 2.77 -5.22 -11.26
C ARG A 59 2.38 -3.76 -11.40
N GLU A 60 2.25 -3.26 -12.62
CA GLU A 60 1.87 -1.87 -12.87
C GLU A 60 0.43 -1.57 -12.41
N ASN A 61 -0.52 -2.46 -12.73
CA ASN A 61 -1.90 -2.35 -12.26
C ASN A 61 -2.00 -2.46 -10.73
N LEU A 62 -1.22 -3.35 -10.11
CA LEU A 62 -1.13 -3.47 -8.66
C LEU A 62 -0.62 -2.18 -8.02
N ASN A 63 0.44 -1.61 -8.60
CA ASN A 63 1.03 -0.37 -8.11
C ASN A 63 0.02 0.78 -8.16
N VAL A 64 -0.78 0.86 -9.23
CA VAL A 64 -1.87 1.85 -9.37
C VAL A 64 -2.97 1.61 -8.35
N ASN A 65 -3.51 0.40 -8.24
CA ASN A 65 -4.61 0.09 -7.32
C ASN A 65 -4.23 0.35 -5.85
N ILE A 66 -3.03 -0.09 -5.46
CA ILE A 66 -2.52 0.12 -4.11
C ILE A 66 -2.26 1.61 -3.87
N GLY A 67 -1.63 2.30 -4.83
CA GLY A 67 -1.40 3.74 -4.76
C GLY A 67 -2.69 4.54 -4.59
N GLU A 68 -3.76 4.21 -5.31
CA GLU A 68 -5.06 4.87 -5.17
C GLU A 68 -5.70 4.65 -3.79
N SER A 69 -5.66 3.42 -3.27
CA SER A 69 -6.19 3.11 -1.93
C SER A 69 -5.49 3.92 -0.85
N ILE A 70 -4.16 3.99 -0.94
CA ILE A 70 -3.30 4.76 -0.04
C ILE A 70 -3.59 6.25 -0.16
N TYR A 71 -3.69 6.77 -1.38
CA TYR A 71 -3.98 8.18 -1.63
C TYR A 71 -5.29 8.62 -0.97
N ARG A 72 -6.38 7.85 -1.14
CA ARG A 72 -7.69 8.15 -0.55
C ARG A 72 -7.67 8.20 0.98
N ALA A 73 -6.90 7.31 1.61
CA ALA A 73 -6.77 7.32 3.08
C ALA A 73 -5.86 8.44 3.58
N SER A 74 -4.80 8.77 2.81
CA SER A 74 -3.76 9.72 3.20
C SER A 74 -4.31 11.12 3.49
N GLU A 75 -5.35 11.57 2.76
CA GLU A 75 -5.98 12.88 2.95
C GLU A 75 -6.56 13.06 4.36
N ALA A 76 -7.18 12.02 4.92
CA ALA A 76 -7.78 12.07 6.25
C ALA A 76 -6.71 12.21 7.36
N TRP A 77 -5.48 11.79 7.08
CA TRP A 77 -4.36 11.80 8.02
C TRP A 77 -3.38 12.96 7.76
N GLY A 78 -3.72 13.90 6.87
CA GLY A 78 -2.87 15.06 6.59
C GLY A 78 -1.54 14.73 5.91
N ILE A 79 -1.41 13.52 5.36
CA ILE A 79 -0.24 13.07 4.60
C ILE A 79 -0.62 12.87 3.14
N THR A 80 0.37 12.90 2.25
CA THR A 80 0.18 12.56 0.84
C THR A 80 1.21 11.53 0.42
N CYS A 81 0.77 10.53 -0.33
CA CYS A 81 1.65 9.58 -0.98
C CYS A 81 2.12 10.16 -2.30
N LEU A 82 3.43 10.44 -2.40
CA LEU A 82 4.06 10.96 -3.61
C LEU A 82 4.33 9.85 -4.62
N ARG A 83 4.68 8.66 -4.12
CA ARG A 83 5.03 7.50 -4.93
C ARG A 83 4.93 6.23 -4.10
N TYR A 84 4.39 5.19 -4.74
CA TYR A 84 4.42 3.82 -4.26
C TYR A 84 5.16 2.95 -5.30
N GLU A 85 5.98 2.02 -4.83
CA GLU A 85 6.73 1.07 -5.68
C GLU A 85 6.66 -0.35 -5.09
N ILE A 86 6.62 -1.35 -5.98
CA ILE A 86 6.52 -2.80 -5.74
C ILE A 86 7.63 -3.59 -6.46
#